data_AF-A0A814AWM2-F1
#
_entry.id   AF-A0A814AWM2-F1
#
_cell.length_a   1.000
_cell.length_b   1.000
_cell.length_c   1.000
_cell.angle_alpha   90.00
_cell.angle_beta   90.00
_cell.angle_gamma   90.00
#
_symmetry.space_group_name_H-M   'P 1'
#
loop_
_entity.id
_entity.type
_entity.pdbx_description
1 polymer ?
#
loop_
_entity_poly.entity_id
_entity_poly.type
_entity_poly.pdbx_seq_one_letter_code
_entity_poly.pdbx_strand_id
1 'polypeptide(L)'
;MSSRNECHILYCGANEAGTDGLEFIRKYEHCHVWFLEPVTHFYDKLIHSHDILQVLKTGKHHMYNIGLSNKNDLIDITSQDIRESHALTLVGKHENKKDIGNDLKYKLILRDVAEILFEYHILSKMNNNIVTGELNLLHVNCEGGEYDVIKRLIKKRFYK
;
A
#
# COMPACT_ATOMS: atom_id res chain seq x y z
N MET A 1 2.10 -16.39 29.92
CA MET A 1 1.28 -15.44 29.14
C MET A 1 1.59 -15.69 27.68
N SER A 2 0.64 -16.21 26.89
CA SER A 2 0.83 -16.35 25.45
C SER A 2 1.01 -14.95 24.88
N SER A 3 2.18 -14.64 24.31
CA SER A 3 2.35 -13.46 23.47
C SER A 3 1.26 -13.56 22.40
N ARG A 4 0.29 -12.65 22.40
CA ARG A 4 -0.65 -12.58 21.27
C ARG A 4 0.23 -12.33 20.04
N ASN A 5 0.17 -13.24 19.05
CA ASN A 5 0.79 -12.98 17.77
C ASN A 5 0.24 -11.65 17.26
N GLU A 6 1.13 -10.70 17.01
CA GLU A 6 0.75 -9.41 16.44
C GLU A 6 0.07 -9.67 15.10
N CYS A 7 -1.12 -9.09 14.92
CA CYS A 7 -1.87 -9.25 13.69
C CYS A 7 -1.48 -8.13 12.72
N HIS A 8 -1.11 -8.46 11.49
CA HIS A 8 -0.71 -7.50 10.48
C HIS A 8 -1.53 -7.64 9.19
N ILE A 9 -1.99 -6.49 8.69
CA ILE A 9 -2.70 -6.35 7.41
C ILE A 9 -1.90 -5.40 6.53
N LEU A 10 -1.53 -5.85 5.34
CA LEU A 10 -0.93 -5.01 4.32
C LEU A 10 -2.00 -4.64 3.28
N TYR A 11 -2.36 -3.36 3.23
CA TYR A 11 -3.42 -2.81 2.39
C TYR A 11 -2.81 -1.97 1.26
N CYS A 12 -2.86 -2.50 0.05
CA CYS A 12 -2.21 -1.94 -1.13
C CYS A 12 -3.25 -1.38 -2.10
N GLY A 13 -2.99 -0.16 -2.58
CA GLY A 13 -3.94 0.59 -3.41
C GLY A 13 -4.99 1.27 -2.54
N ALA A 14 -4.55 2.12 -1.61
CA ALA A 14 -5.47 2.78 -0.69
C ALA A 14 -6.42 3.78 -1.38
N ASN A 15 -6.03 4.25 -2.56
CA ASN A 15 -6.76 5.19 -3.42
C ASN A 15 -7.07 6.50 -2.66
N GLU A 16 -8.04 7.30 -3.10
CA GLU A 16 -8.28 8.63 -2.52
C GLU A 16 -8.92 8.62 -1.12
N ALA A 17 -9.65 7.55 -0.80
CA ALA A 17 -10.53 7.52 0.38
C ALA A 17 -10.08 6.52 1.45
N GLY A 18 -9.28 5.52 1.11
CA GLY A 18 -8.79 4.53 2.08
C GLY A 18 -9.90 3.72 2.73
N THR A 19 -11.08 3.64 2.10
CA THR A 19 -12.32 3.13 2.70
C THR A 19 -12.18 1.70 3.21
N ASP A 20 -11.64 0.79 2.39
CA ASP A 20 -11.45 -0.61 2.77
C ASP A 20 -10.45 -0.73 3.94
N GLY A 21 -9.39 0.08 3.92
CA GLY A 21 -8.42 0.12 5.02
C GLY A 21 -9.04 0.60 6.35
N LEU A 22 -9.91 1.61 6.31
CA LEU A 22 -10.67 2.05 7.48
C LEU A 22 -11.66 0.98 7.96
N GLU A 23 -12.28 0.23 7.04
CA GLU A 23 -13.13 -0.91 7.40
C GLU A 23 -12.32 -2.02 8.06
N PHE A 24 -11.13 -2.35 7.55
CA PHE A 24 -10.24 -3.33 8.19
C PHE A 24 -9.88 -2.94 9.61
N ILE A 25 -9.58 -1.66 9.87
CA ILE A 25 -9.31 -1.18 11.24
C ILE A 25 -10.53 -1.41 12.15
N ARG A 26 -11.74 -1.07 11.69
CA ARG A 26 -12.98 -1.25 12.47
C ARG A 26 -13.29 -2.71 12.73
N LYS A 27 -13.10 -3.59 11.74
CA LYS A 27 -13.41 -5.02 11.84
C LYS A 27 -12.35 -5.81 12.59
N TYR A 28 -11.10 -5.35 12.51
CA TYR A 28 -9.93 -6.02 13.05
C TYR A 28 -9.13 -5.08 13.97
N GLU A 29 -9.75 -4.58 15.04
CA GLU A 29 -9.19 -3.56 15.95
C GLU A 29 -7.86 -3.95 16.63
N HIS A 30 -7.53 -5.23 16.65
CA HIS A 30 -6.29 -5.77 17.21
C HIS A 30 -5.17 -5.88 16.17
N CYS A 31 -5.44 -5.60 14.90
CA CYS A 31 -4.49 -5.70 13.80
C CYS A 31 -3.87 -4.34 13.48
N HIS A 32 -2.59 -4.38 13.12
CA HIS A 32 -1.86 -3.25 12.57
C HIS A 32 -2.12 -3.21 11.06
N VAL A 33 -2.45 -2.04 10.53
CA VAL A 33 -2.78 -1.86 9.11
C VAL A 33 -1.73 -0.96 8.48
N TRP A 34 -1.11 -1.47 7.42
CA TRP A 34 -0.07 -0.80 6.65
C TRP A 34 -0.67 -0.37 5.31
N PHE A 35 -0.96 0.93 5.15
CA PHE A 35 -1.54 1.52 3.96
C PHE A 35 -0.44 1.86 2.96
N LEU A 36 -0.56 1.36 1.73
CA LEU A 36 0.35 1.67 0.64
C LEU A 36 -0.41 2.36 -0.50
N GLU A 37 0.03 3.56 -0.86
CA GLU A 37 -0.54 4.34 -1.96
C GLU A 37 0.57 5.03 -2.75
N PRO A 38 0.94 4.54 -3.96
CA PRO A 38 2.04 5.10 -4.74
C PRO A 38 1.72 6.39 -5.48
N VAL A 39 0.43 6.71 -5.70
CA VAL A 39 0.04 7.94 -6.37
C VAL A 39 0.12 9.08 -5.37
N THR A 40 1.18 9.89 -5.44
CA THR A 40 1.47 10.98 -4.49
C THR A 40 0.26 11.87 -4.20
N HIS A 41 -0.54 12.19 -5.21
CA HIS A 41 -1.75 13.00 -5.01
C HIS A 41 -2.79 12.32 -4.11
N PHE A 42 -2.99 11.01 -4.25
CA PHE A 42 -3.90 10.24 -3.41
C PHE A 42 -3.33 10.06 -2.02
N TYR A 43 -2.04 9.77 -1.92
CA TYR A 43 -1.33 9.71 -0.65
C TYR A 43 -1.50 11.02 0.13
N ASP A 44 -1.25 12.17 -0.51
CA ASP A 44 -1.37 13.49 0.10
C ASP A 44 -2.80 13.75 0.57
N LYS A 45 -3.82 13.40 -0.22
CA LYS A 45 -5.23 13.49 0.22
C LYS A 45 -5.48 12.64 1.47
N LEU A 46 -4.98 11.40 1.48
CA LEU A 46 -5.22 10.47 2.58
C LEU A 46 -4.54 10.91 3.88
N ILE A 47 -3.27 11.35 3.85
CA ILE A 47 -2.59 11.79 5.08
C ILE A 47 -3.16 13.09 5.66
N HIS A 48 -3.96 13.84 4.89
CA HIS A 48 -4.68 15.01 5.36
C HIS A 48 -6.17 14.72 5.66
N SER A 49 -6.65 13.51 5.37
CA SER A 49 -8.01 13.09 5.72
C SER A 49 -8.16 12.98 7.24
N HIS A 50 -9.24 13.55 7.78
CA HIS A 50 -9.49 13.52 9.23
C HIS A 50 -9.52 12.09 9.78
N ASP A 51 -10.24 11.19 9.10
CA ASP A 51 -10.43 9.80 9.56
C ASP A 51 -9.10 9.04 9.58
N ILE A 52 -8.29 9.18 8.53
CA ILE A 52 -6.96 8.57 8.43
C ILE A 52 -6.04 9.15 9.51
N LEU A 53 -6.03 10.47 9.68
CA LEU A 53 -5.21 11.12 10.71
C LEU A 53 -5.53 10.63 12.13
N GLN A 54 -6.81 10.41 12.44
CA GLN A 54 -7.19 9.88 13.76
C GLN A 54 -6.63 8.48 13.99
N VAL A 55 -6.72 7.59 13.00
CA VAL A 55 -6.19 6.23 13.14
C VAL A 55 -4.67 6.20 13.17
N LEU A 56 -3.99 7.03 12.37
CA LEU A 56 -2.52 7.09 12.37
C LEU A 56 -1.95 7.64 13.69
N LYS A 57 -2.65 8.57 14.37
CA LYS A 57 -2.25 9.10 15.68
C LYS A 57 -2.19 8.04 16.79
N THR A 58 -2.85 6.90 16.62
CA THR A 58 -2.76 5.79 17.58
C THR A 58 -1.38 5.14 17.60
N GLY A 59 -0.57 5.34 16.57
CA GLY A 59 0.75 4.71 16.41
C GLY A 59 0.72 3.23 16.02
N LYS A 60 -0.47 2.64 15.85
CA LYS A 60 -0.64 1.22 15.44
C LYS A 60 -0.74 1.02 13.94
N HIS A 61 -1.08 2.07 13.20
CA HIS A 61 -1.33 2.04 11.77
C HIS A 61 -0.35 2.97 11.08
N HIS A 62 0.03 2.60 9.87
CA HIS A 62 1.10 3.28 9.15
C HIS A 62 0.69 3.49 7.69
N MET A 63 1.17 4.58 7.10
CA MET A 63 0.85 4.92 5.72
C MET A 63 2.12 5.32 4.97
N TYR A 64 2.25 4.84 3.74
CA TYR A 64 3.44 5.02 2.91
C TYR A 64 3.09 5.38 1.48
N ASN A 65 3.85 6.34 0.93
CA ASN A 65 3.79 6.73 -0.48
C ASN A 65 4.65 5.79 -1.34
N ILE A 66 4.29 4.51 -1.37
CA ILE A 66 4.98 3.47 -2.13
C ILE A 66 3.98 2.48 -2.71
N GLY A 67 4.36 1.85 -3.82
CA GLY A 67 3.62 0.76 -4.44
C GLY A 67 4.35 -0.57 -4.26
N LEU A 68 3.61 -1.67 -4.45
CA LEU A 68 4.18 -3.01 -4.40
C LEU A 68 4.69 -3.46 -5.76
N SER A 69 5.83 -4.15 -5.75
CA SER A 69 6.39 -4.84 -6.91
C SER A 69 7.19 -6.08 -6.47
N ASN A 70 7.72 -6.82 -7.44
CA ASN A 70 8.66 -7.92 -7.21
C ASN A 70 10.14 -7.46 -7.16
N LYS A 71 10.37 -6.16 -7.35
CA LYS A 71 11.68 -5.48 -7.32
C LYS A 71 11.49 -4.01 -6.96
N ASN A 72 12.56 -3.35 -6.51
CA ASN A 72 12.56 -1.90 -6.39
C ASN A 72 12.62 -1.28 -7.79
N ASP A 73 11.74 -0.30 -8.06
CA ASP A 73 11.66 0.37 -9.35
C ASP A 73 11.12 1.79 -9.20
N LEU A 74 11.35 2.61 -10.22
CA LEU A 74 10.78 3.94 -10.34
C LEU A 74 10.09 4.03 -11.70
N ILE A 75 8.77 4.19 -11.70
CA ILE A 75 7.98 4.24 -12.92
C ILE A 75 7.44 5.64 -13.12
N ASP A 76 7.66 6.20 -14.30
CA ASP A 76 6.96 7.41 -14.74
C ASP A 76 5.59 7.00 -15.32
N ILE A 77 4.52 7.57 -14.79
CA ILE A 77 3.16 7.43 -15.33
C ILE A 77 2.59 8.80 -15.67
N THR A 78 1.57 8.82 -16.50
CA THR A 78 0.86 10.05 -16.89
C THR A 78 -0.49 10.16 -16.20
N SER A 79 -1.07 11.37 -16.19
CA SER A 79 -2.46 11.57 -15.77
C SER A 79 -3.47 10.74 -16.58
N GLN A 80 -3.13 10.38 -17.83
CA GLN A 80 -3.93 9.51 -18.68
C GLN A 80 -3.95 8.08 -18.13
N ASP A 81 -2.78 7.55 -17.77
CA ASP A 81 -2.64 6.18 -17.25
C ASP A 81 -3.49 5.96 -15.98
N ILE A 82 -3.52 6.95 -15.08
CA ILE A 82 -4.33 6.89 -13.84
C ILE A 82 -5.85 7.03 -14.13
N ARG A 83 -6.23 7.67 -15.25
CA ARG A 83 -7.65 7.79 -15.64
C ARG A 83 -8.15 6.49 -16.26
N GLU A 84 -7.33 5.86 -17.09
CA GLU A 84 -7.66 4.62 -17.79
C GLU A 84 -7.73 3.41 -16.86
N SER A 85 -7.02 3.47 -15.74
CA SER A 85 -6.99 2.43 -14.71
C SER A 85 -8.20 2.45 -13.75
N HIS A 86 -9.16 3.35 -13.97
CA HIS A 86 -10.39 3.56 -13.19
C HIS A 86 -10.21 4.16 -11.78
N ALA A 87 -9.00 4.39 -11.27
CA ALA A 87 -8.81 5.11 -10.00
C ALA A 87 -9.34 6.56 -10.01
N LEU A 88 -9.40 7.23 -11.16
CA LEU A 88 -9.76 8.67 -11.26
C LEU A 88 -11.15 8.97 -11.84
N THR A 89 -12.14 8.08 -11.76
CA THR A 89 -13.49 8.41 -12.30
C THR A 89 -14.13 9.67 -11.66
N LEU A 90 -13.53 10.24 -10.59
CA LEU A 90 -14.00 11.43 -9.88
C LEU A 90 -13.11 12.68 -9.98
N VAL A 91 -11.84 12.61 -10.39
CA VAL A 91 -10.97 13.80 -10.48
C VAL A 91 -11.24 14.63 -11.73
N GLY A 92 -11.77 14.01 -12.78
CA GLY A 92 -12.14 14.71 -14.02
C GLY A 92 -13.35 15.65 -13.95
N LYS A 93 -14.02 15.81 -12.79
CA LYS A 93 -15.18 16.70 -12.66
C LYS A 93 -14.87 18.08 -12.06
N HIS A 94 -13.72 18.28 -11.42
CA HIS A 94 -13.40 19.53 -10.73
C HIS A 94 -12.15 20.26 -11.22
N GLU A 95 -11.33 19.66 -12.08
CA GLU A 95 -10.22 20.37 -12.70
C GLU A 95 -10.71 21.09 -13.97
N ASN A 96 -10.52 22.41 -13.99
CA ASN A 96 -10.87 23.26 -15.11
C ASN A 96 -10.31 22.66 -16.41
N LYS A 97 -11.16 22.50 -17.42
CA LYS A 97 -10.87 21.99 -18.78
C LYS A 97 -9.80 22.78 -19.58
N LYS A 98 -8.95 23.59 -18.94
CA LYS A 98 -7.95 24.45 -19.57
C LYS A 98 -6.52 23.88 -19.56
N ASP A 99 -6.21 22.87 -18.76
CA ASP A 99 -4.86 22.25 -18.73
C ASP A 99 -4.76 20.93 -19.50
N ILE A 100 -5.62 20.72 -20.51
CA ILE A 100 -5.69 19.51 -21.35
C ILE A 100 -4.43 19.32 -22.24
N GLY A 101 -3.43 20.20 -22.15
CA GLY A 101 -2.23 20.18 -22.99
C GLY A 101 -0.97 19.55 -22.38
N ASN A 102 -0.91 19.35 -21.06
CA ASN A 102 0.29 18.83 -20.40
C ASN A 102 -0.06 17.57 -19.62
N ASP A 103 0.32 16.40 -20.14
CA ASP A 103 0.30 15.17 -19.36
C ASP A 103 1.18 15.36 -18.11
N LEU A 104 0.54 15.57 -16.96
CA LEU A 104 1.23 15.55 -15.67
C LEU A 104 1.90 14.18 -15.54
N LYS A 105 3.22 14.19 -15.37
CA LYS A 105 4.02 12.99 -15.14
C LYS A 105 4.15 12.79 -13.64
N TYR A 106 3.69 11.64 -13.16
CA TYR A 106 3.87 11.20 -11.80
C TYR A 106 4.97 10.15 -11.76
N LYS A 107 5.75 10.17 -10.67
CA LYS A 107 6.74 9.14 -10.39
C LYS A 107 6.21 8.23 -9.31
N LEU A 108 5.98 6.98 -9.67
CA LEU A 108 5.65 5.93 -8.72
C LEU A 108 6.93 5.30 -8.18
N ILE A 109 7.04 5.27 -6.86
CA ILE A 109 8.09 4.53 -6.16
C ILE A 109 7.55 3.13 -5.88
N LEU A 110 8.07 2.14 -6.60
CA LEU A 110 7.73 0.74 -6.37
C LEU A 110 8.82 0.05 -5.56
N ARG A 111 8.41 -0.74 -4.59
CA ARG A 111 9.32 -1.46 -3.69
C ARG A 111 9.04 -2.96 -3.72
N ASP A 112 10.09 -3.77 -3.59
CA ASP A 112 9.96 -5.21 -3.46
C ASP A 112 9.13 -5.54 -2.21
N VAL A 113 7.99 -6.19 -2.40
CA VAL A 113 7.09 -6.58 -1.32
C VAL A 113 7.79 -7.39 -0.22
N ALA A 114 8.79 -8.21 -0.57
CA ALA A 114 9.53 -8.97 0.42
C ALA A 114 10.38 -8.06 1.31
N GLU A 115 10.95 -6.98 0.76
CA GLU A 115 11.72 -6.01 1.54
C GLU A 115 10.82 -5.26 2.52
N ILE A 116 9.67 -4.77 2.05
CA ILE A 116 8.69 -4.04 2.87
C ILE A 116 8.29 -4.86 4.10
N LEU A 117 7.98 -6.15 3.91
CA LEU A 117 7.58 -7.01 5.01
C LEU A 117 8.65 -7.11 6.11
N PHE A 118 9.95 -7.06 5.75
CA PHE A 118 11.04 -7.09 6.73
C PHE A 118 11.37 -5.70 7.28
N GLU A 119 11.40 -4.67 6.43
CA GLU A 119 11.70 -3.28 6.80
C GLU A 119 10.70 -2.75 7.84
N TYR A 120 9.44 -3.12 7.68
CA TYR A 120 8.34 -2.71 8.56
C TYR A 120 8.04 -3.72 9.67
N HIS A 121 8.94 -4.67 9.90
CA HIS A 121 8.87 -5.65 10.98
C HIS A 121 7.60 -6.53 10.99
N ILE A 122 6.81 -6.53 9.92
CA ILE A 122 5.67 -7.44 9.72
C ILE A 122 6.17 -8.89 9.75
N LEU A 123 7.31 -9.12 9.11
CA LEU A 123 8.12 -10.31 9.22
C LEU A 123 9.48 -9.91 9.78
N SER A 124 10.09 -10.78 10.57
CA SER A 124 11.43 -10.59 11.13
C SER A 124 12.30 -11.78 10.78
N LYS A 125 13.58 -11.55 10.52
CA LYS A 125 14.57 -12.63 10.41
C LYS A 125 15.33 -12.74 11.72
N MET A 126 15.25 -13.91 12.35
CA MET A 126 16.16 -14.28 13.43
C MET A 126 17.41 -14.95 12.85
N ASN A 127 18.47 -15.01 13.66
CA ASN A 127 19.69 -15.75 13.34
C ASN A 127 19.32 -17.17 12.85
N ASN A 128 19.97 -17.63 11.77
CA ASN A 128 19.69 -18.88 11.03
C ASN A 128 18.50 -18.84 10.05
N ASN A 129 18.16 -17.68 9.46
CA ASN A 129 17.09 -17.52 8.47
C ASN A 129 15.69 -17.95 8.94
N ILE A 130 15.47 -18.00 10.27
CA ILE A 130 14.15 -18.26 10.82
C ILE A 130 13.32 -16.99 10.65
N VAL A 131 12.24 -17.07 9.87
CA VAL A 131 11.29 -15.97 9.71
C VAL A 131 10.26 -16.06 10.84
N THR A 132 10.18 -15.03 11.67
CA THR A 132 9.17 -14.85 12.72
C THR A 132 8.21 -13.72 12.33
N GLY A 133 7.00 -13.69 12.90
CA GLY A 133 5.94 -12.77 12.48
C GLY A 133 5.02 -13.37 11.41
N GLU A 134 3.87 -12.76 11.21
CA GLU A 134 2.84 -13.26 10.31
C GLU A 134 2.11 -12.09 9.61
N LEU A 135 2.02 -12.17 8.29
CA LEU A 135 1.08 -11.34 7.53
C LEU A 135 -0.26 -12.08 7.48
N ASN A 136 -1.25 -11.60 8.21
CA ASN A 136 -2.56 -12.25 8.32
C ASN A 136 -3.44 -11.96 7.10
N LEU A 137 -3.32 -10.77 6.52
CA LEU A 137 -4.03 -10.38 5.32
C LEU A 137 -3.15 -9.54 4.41
N LEU A 138 -3.08 -9.95 3.14
CA LEU A 138 -2.60 -9.13 2.05
C LEU A 138 -3.81 -8.73 1.20
N HIS A 139 -4.16 -7.45 1.24
CA HIS A 139 -5.14 -6.88 0.32
C HIS A 139 -4.38 -6.18 -0.81
N VAL A 140 -4.60 -6.66 -2.04
CA VAL A 140 -3.98 -6.10 -3.24
C VAL A 140 -5.10 -5.67 -4.18
N ASN A 141 -5.31 -4.36 -4.27
CA ASN A 141 -6.13 -3.76 -5.30
C ASN A 141 -5.26 -2.74 -6.04
N CYS A 142 -4.30 -3.26 -6.79
CA CYS A 142 -3.37 -2.44 -7.56
C CYS A 142 -3.85 -2.38 -9.02
N GLU A 143 -3.27 -1.46 -9.79
CA GLU A 143 -3.59 -1.28 -11.21
C GLU A 143 -2.55 -2.02 -12.09
N GLY A 144 -2.10 -3.20 -11.63
CA GLY A 144 -1.12 -4.05 -12.30
C GLY A 144 -0.04 -4.62 -11.37
N GLY A 145 0.52 -5.77 -11.77
CA GLY A 145 1.67 -6.40 -11.11
C GLY A 145 1.33 -7.29 -9.90
N GLU A 146 0.05 -7.51 -9.60
CA GLU A 146 -0.43 -8.32 -8.47
C GLU A 146 0.10 -9.75 -8.57
N TYR A 147 0.06 -10.32 -9.78
CA TYR A 147 0.57 -11.66 -10.03
C TYR A 147 2.05 -11.78 -9.68
N ASP A 148 2.87 -10.80 -10.05
CA ASP A 148 4.30 -10.80 -9.78
C ASP A 148 4.61 -10.59 -8.30
N VAL A 149 3.85 -9.73 -7.62
CA VAL A 149 3.91 -9.55 -6.15
C VAL A 149 3.58 -10.86 -5.43
N ILE A 150 2.47 -11.52 -5.78
CA ILE A 150 2.07 -12.79 -5.17
C ILE A 150 3.12 -13.88 -5.46
N LYS A 151 3.58 -13.99 -6.70
CA LYS A 151 4.62 -14.95 -7.11
C LYS A 151 5.94 -14.70 -6.37
N ARG A 152 6.32 -13.44 -6.14
CA ARG A 152 7.50 -13.07 -5.36
C ARG A 152 7.38 -13.55 -3.92
N LEU A 153 6.24 -13.33 -3.27
CA LEU A 153 5.97 -13.78 -1.90
C LEU A 153 6.01 -15.29 -1.76
N ILE A 154 5.36 -16.02 -2.68
CA ILE A 154 5.38 -17.49 -2.71
C ILE A 154 6.83 -17.99 -2.82
N LYS A 155 7.59 -17.52 -3.81
CA LYS A 155 8.99 -17.96 -3.99
C LYS A 155 9.83 -17.72 -2.75
N LYS A 156 9.71 -16.57 -2.09
CA LYS A 156 10.50 -16.29 -0.87
C LYS A 156 10.10 -17.14 0.33
N ARG A 157 8.87 -17.64 0.40
CA ARG A 157 8.41 -18.53 1.47
C ARG A 157 8.86 -19.99 1.28
N PHE A 158 9.08 -20.41 0.03
CA PHE A 158 9.40 -21.81 -0.31
C PHE A 158 10.87 -22.07 -0.67
N TYR A 159 11.69 -21.04 -0.90
CA TYR A 159 13.13 -21.19 -1.05
C TYR A 159 13.82 -20.84 0.27
N LYS A 160 14.05 -21.88 1.09
CA LYS A 160 14.98 -21.88 2.23
C LYS A 160 16.42 -21.92 1.76
#